data_AF-A0A971XX72-F1
#
_entry.id   AF-A0A971XX72-F1
#
_cell.length_a   1.000
_cell.length_b   1.000
_cell.length_c   1.000
_cell.angle_alpha   90.00
_cell.angle_beta   90.00
_cell.angle_gamma   90.00
#
_symmetry.space_group_name_H-M   'P 1'
#
loop_
_entity.id
_entity.type
_entity.pdbx_description
1 polymer ?
#
loop_
_entity_poly.entity_id
_entity_poly.type
_entity_poly.pdbx_seq_one_letter_code
_entity_poly.pdbx_strand_id
1 'polypeptide(L)'
;MLKVYKFLFPYFLRHKFSLLQYFLYLNVCAAFEFATPLLLGYFIDGLLTFTSLRSIVYFVVAFIAFQLVHILFRYLCTIKNALIQTQISLAVNSDTRKYIQELPLSYFNNKDLLYLSNRVDADSGVLASNAVFLLQTSWTVAAIFSLSLLYIIRVQPVLVVIVALMLVFYLVTFFIMRKKMYAHGYRHREVHSKLYSTLSEQILHYMIIKMFNLYNVFGKLNFHSLAINFLIVA
;
A
#
# COMPACT_ATOMS: atom_id res chain seq x y z
N MET A 1 2.59 -14.48 9.70
CA MET A 1 1.58 -13.40 9.65
C MET A 1 0.77 -13.31 10.94
N LEU A 2 -0.02 -14.32 11.35
CA LEU A 2 -0.91 -14.23 12.53
C LEU A 2 -0.20 -13.84 13.85
N LYS A 3 1.02 -14.35 14.08
CA LYS A 3 1.84 -14.02 15.26
C LYS A 3 2.18 -12.53 15.36
N VAL A 4 2.42 -11.88 14.21
CA VAL A 4 2.74 -10.45 14.12
C VAL A 4 1.54 -9.59 14.47
N TYR A 5 0.35 -9.97 13.99
CA TYR A 5 -0.89 -9.29 14.38
C TYR A 5 -1.20 -9.44 15.86
N LYS A 6 -1.02 -10.64 16.41
CA LYS A 6 -1.19 -10.86 17.85
C LYS A 6 -0.24 -10.00 18.68
N PHE A 7 0.99 -9.79 18.21
CA PHE A 7 1.96 -8.88 18.83
C PHE A 7 1.52 -7.41 18.75
N LEU A 8 0.96 -6.96 17.62
CA LEU A 8 0.51 -5.57 17.44
C LEU A 8 -0.84 -5.26 18.11
N PHE A 9 -1.66 -6.28 18.35
CA PHE A 9 -3.03 -6.11 18.87
C PHE A 9 -3.15 -5.24 20.14
N PRO A 10 -2.28 -5.36 21.15
CA PRO A 10 -2.31 -4.49 22.33
C PRO A 10 -2.07 -3.01 21.98
N TYR A 11 -1.19 -2.74 21.01
CA TYR A 11 -0.89 -1.39 20.53
C TYR A 11 -2.10 -0.76 19.83
N PHE A 12 -2.86 -1.55 19.07
CA PHE A 12 -4.13 -1.10 18.50
C PHE A 12 -5.15 -0.78 19.60
N LEU A 13 -5.34 -1.67 20.58
CA LEU A 13 -6.32 -1.47 21.66
C LEU A 13 -6.04 -0.22 22.51
N ARG A 14 -4.78 0.16 22.68
CA ARG A 14 -4.38 1.39 23.38
C ARG A 14 -4.98 2.65 22.74
N HIS A 15 -5.22 2.63 21.42
CA HIS A 15 -5.77 3.73 20.63
C HIS A 15 -7.18 3.46 20.09
N LYS A 16 -7.99 2.67 20.83
CA LYS A 16 -9.34 2.22 20.42
C LYS A 16 -10.28 3.32 19.92
N PHE A 17 -10.26 4.51 20.52
CA PHE A 17 -11.12 5.62 20.10
C PHE A 17 -10.69 6.21 18.75
N SER A 18 -9.38 6.33 18.51
CA SER A 18 -8.84 6.79 17.23
C SER A 18 -9.14 5.78 16.12
N LEU A 19 -8.98 4.48 16.43
CA LEU A 19 -9.34 3.40 15.50
C LEU A 19 -10.83 3.37 15.18
N LEU A 20 -11.70 3.60 16.16
CA LEU A 20 -13.13 3.67 15.94
C LEU A 20 -13.49 4.84 15.02
N GLN A 21 -12.94 6.03 15.25
CA GLN A 21 -13.15 7.19 14.37
C GLN A 21 -12.67 6.89 12.94
N TYR A 22 -11.49 6.29 12.81
CA TYR A 22 -10.95 5.89 11.52
C TYR A 22 -11.84 4.87 10.81
N PHE A 23 -12.32 3.86 11.53
CA PHE A 23 -13.24 2.86 11.00
C PHE A 23 -14.56 3.48 10.54
N LEU A 24 -15.11 4.46 11.27
CA LEU A 24 -16.29 5.20 10.83
C LEU A 24 -16.05 5.94 9.52
N TYR A 25 -14.94 6.68 9.39
CA TYR A 25 -14.59 7.34 8.14
C TYR A 25 -14.38 6.36 6.98
N LEU A 26 -13.82 5.19 7.26
CA LEU A 26 -13.61 4.14 6.27
C LEU A 26 -14.95 3.62 5.72
N ASN A 27 -15.93 3.40 6.58
CA ASN A 27 -17.27 2.95 6.15
C ASN A 27 -18.02 4.04 5.37
N VAL A 28 -17.89 5.31 5.76
CA VAL A 28 -18.45 6.43 4.98
C VAL A 28 -17.82 6.45 3.59
N CYS A 29 -16.50 6.41 3.48
CA CYS A 29 -15.82 6.36 2.17
C CYS A 29 -16.30 5.16 1.33
N ALA A 30 -16.39 3.97 1.92
CA ALA A 30 -16.86 2.77 1.22
C ALA A 30 -18.30 2.94 0.69
N ALA A 31 -19.18 3.63 1.44
CA ALA A 31 -20.54 3.93 0.99
C ALA A 31 -20.55 4.88 -0.22
N PHE A 32 -19.71 5.93 -0.23
CA PHE A 32 -19.55 6.80 -1.39
C PHE A 32 -18.96 6.07 -2.61
N GLU A 33 -17.93 5.24 -2.39
CA GLU A 33 -17.31 4.41 -3.43
C GLU A 33 -18.34 3.43 -4.05
N PHE A 34 -19.23 2.86 -3.24
CA PHE A 34 -20.34 2.01 -3.72
C PHE A 34 -21.46 2.81 -4.41
N ALA A 35 -21.82 3.99 -3.92
CA ALA A 35 -22.90 4.80 -4.48
C ALA A 35 -22.52 5.49 -5.80
N THR A 36 -21.24 5.78 -6.03
CA THR A 36 -20.74 6.43 -7.24
C THR A 36 -21.16 5.73 -8.55
N PRO A 37 -20.93 4.41 -8.74
CA PRO A 37 -21.38 3.72 -9.95
C PRO A 37 -22.90 3.66 -10.08
N LEU A 38 -23.65 3.64 -8.98
CA LEU A 38 -25.11 3.67 -9.00
C LEU A 38 -25.63 5.01 -9.51
N LEU A 39 -25.10 6.12 -9.00
CA LEU A 39 -25.42 7.47 -9.46
C LEU A 39 -25.09 7.63 -10.95
N LEU A 40 -23.94 7.12 -11.39
CA LEU A 40 -23.57 7.13 -12.81
C LEU A 40 -24.53 6.30 -13.66
N GLY A 41 -24.99 5.14 -13.17
CA GLY A 41 -26.04 4.35 -13.85
C GLY A 41 -27.33 5.14 -14.01
N TYR A 42 -27.83 5.74 -12.91
CA TYR A 42 -29.03 6.60 -12.95
C TYR A 42 -28.86 7.80 -13.88
N PHE A 43 -27.66 8.36 -13.99
CA PHE A 43 -27.38 9.43 -14.93
C PHE A 43 -27.53 8.96 -16.38
N ILE A 44 -26.94 7.80 -16.70
CA ILE A 44 -27.00 7.23 -18.05
C ILE A 44 -28.44 6.90 -18.44
N ASP A 45 -29.20 6.25 -17.56
CA ASP A 45 -30.61 5.96 -17.82
C ASP A 45 -31.44 7.26 -17.90
N GLY A 46 -31.09 8.25 -17.08
CA GLY A 46 -31.68 9.58 -17.08
C GLY A 46 -31.48 10.31 -18.42
N LEU A 47 -30.37 10.13 -19.12
CA LEU A 47 -30.12 10.76 -20.42
C LEU A 47 -31.17 10.38 -21.48
N LEU A 48 -31.81 9.22 -21.35
CA LEU A 48 -32.90 8.79 -22.24
C LEU A 48 -34.24 9.47 -21.90
N THR A 49 -34.40 10.00 -20.69
CA THR A 49 -35.65 10.57 -20.17
C THR A 49 -35.58 12.08 -19.94
N PHE A 50 -34.38 12.68 -19.85
CA PHE A 50 -34.21 14.11 -19.67
C PHE A 50 -34.65 14.87 -20.93
N THR A 51 -35.78 15.55 -20.83
CA THR A 51 -36.34 16.39 -21.90
C THR A 51 -35.68 17.77 -22.00
N SER A 52 -34.89 18.18 -21.00
CA SER A 52 -34.25 19.50 -20.95
C SER A 52 -32.80 19.46 -20.48
N LEU A 53 -31.96 20.31 -21.09
CA LEU A 53 -30.56 20.50 -20.72
C LEU A 53 -30.40 20.92 -19.24
N ARG A 54 -31.42 21.61 -18.70
CA ARG A 54 -31.43 22.04 -17.30
C ARG A 54 -31.40 20.86 -16.32
N SER A 55 -32.12 19.77 -16.60
CA SER A 55 -32.11 18.56 -15.75
C SER A 55 -30.74 17.89 -15.70
N ILE A 56 -30.02 17.88 -16.83
CA ILE A 56 -28.66 17.35 -16.93
C ILE A 56 -27.71 18.19 -16.07
N VAL A 57 -27.79 19.53 -16.17
CA VAL A 57 -26.96 20.44 -15.38
C VAL A 57 -27.21 20.25 -13.89
N TYR A 58 -28.47 20.13 -13.45
CA TYR A 58 -28.79 19.87 -12.05
C TYR A 58 -28.16 18.56 -11.55
N PHE A 59 -28.24 17.48 -12.32
CA PHE A 59 -27.62 16.22 -11.95
C PHE A 59 -26.10 16.36 -11.81
N VAL A 60 -25.44 16.98 -12.78
CA VAL A 60 -23.98 17.18 -12.77
C VAL A 60 -23.55 17.99 -11.55
N VAL A 61 -24.25 19.07 -11.23
CA VAL A 61 -23.96 19.90 -10.05
C VAL A 61 -24.14 19.09 -8.75
N ALA A 62 -25.22 18.31 -8.65
CA ALA A 62 -25.45 17.45 -7.49
C ALA A 62 -24.37 16.36 -7.35
N PHE A 63 -23.95 15.76 -8.46
CA PHE A 63 -22.87 14.76 -8.49
C PHE A 63 -21.52 15.37 -8.09
N ILE A 64 -21.19 16.57 -8.56
CA ILE A 64 -19.98 17.28 -8.13
C ILE A 64 -20.04 17.56 -6.63
N ALA A 65 -21.16 18.07 -6.11
CA ALA A 65 -21.34 18.31 -4.68
C ALA A 65 -21.16 17.02 -3.86
N PHE A 66 -21.74 15.91 -4.32
CA PHE A 66 -21.56 14.58 -3.72
C PHE A 66 -20.08 14.16 -3.69
N GLN A 67 -19.34 14.34 -4.78
CA GLN A 67 -17.92 14.00 -4.85
C GLN A 67 -17.04 14.92 -4.00
N LEU A 68 -17.39 16.20 -3.85
CA LEU A 68 -16.68 17.12 -2.95
C LEU A 68 -16.79 16.67 -1.49
N VAL A 69 -17.98 16.23 -1.06
CA VAL A 69 -18.18 15.65 0.27
C VAL A 69 -17.38 14.36 0.42
N HIS A 70 -17.35 13.49 -0.60
CA HIS A 70 -16.54 12.29 -0.58
C HIS A 70 -15.04 12.60 -0.39
N ILE A 71 -14.50 13.56 -1.13
CA ILE A 71 -13.09 13.98 -1.04
C ILE A 71 -12.78 14.51 0.37
N LEU A 72 -13.68 15.27 0.99
CA LEU A 72 -13.53 15.74 2.36
C LEU A 72 -13.38 14.57 3.35
N PHE A 73 -14.28 13.58 3.29
CA PHE A 73 -14.17 12.39 4.15
C PHE A 73 -12.90 11.58 3.86
N ARG A 74 -12.50 11.49 2.59
CA ARG A 74 -11.28 10.78 2.21
C ARG A 74 -10.03 11.45 2.77
N TYR A 75 -10.00 12.78 2.78
CA TYR A 75 -8.93 13.57 3.39
C TYR A 75 -8.85 13.33 4.91
N LEU A 76 -9.99 13.41 5.61
CA LEU A 76 -10.07 13.11 7.05
C LEU A 76 -9.61 11.68 7.37
N CYS A 77 -10.03 10.71 6.56
CA CYS A 77 -9.62 9.32 6.67
C CYS A 77 -8.09 9.17 6.51
N THR A 78 -7.50 9.87 5.54
CA THR A 78 -6.06 9.84 5.27
C THR A 78 -5.25 10.43 6.42
N ILE A 79 -5.69 11.56 6.99
CA ILE A 79 -5.05 12.14 8.19
C ILE A 79 -5.08 11.14 9.35
N LYS A 80 -6.26 10.57 9.63
CA LYS A 80 -6.41 9.62 10.75
C LYS A 80 -5.58 8.35 10.54
N ASN A 81 -5.50 7.86 9.30
CA ASN A 81 -4.64 6.74 8.94
C ASN A 81 -3.17 7.03 9.28
N ALA A 82 -2.64 8.18 8.84
CA ALA A 82 -1.27 8.59 9.13
C ALA A 82 -1.01 8.74 10.64
N LEU A 83 -1.95 9.34 11.37
CA LEU A 83 -1.85 9.49 12.82
C LEU A 83 -1.79 8.14 13.54
N ILE A 84 -2.65 7.18 13.17
CA ILE A 84 -2.69 5.84 13.76
C ILE A 84 -1.39 5.08 13.46
N GLN A 85 -0.93 5.12 12.20
CA GLN A 85 0.33 4.47 11.82
C GLN A 85 1.52 5.01 12.61
N THR A 86 1.61 6.34 12.76
CA THR A 86 2.68 6.97 13.54
C THR A 86 2.58 6.63 15.02
N GLN A 87 1.38 6.67 15.62
CA GLN A 87 1.19 6.32 17.04
C GLN A 87 1.60 4.88 17.33
N ILE A 88 1.19 3.93 16.49
CA ILE A 88 1.56 2.52 16.64
C ILE A 88 3.07 2.33 16.43
N SER A 89 3.64 2.96 15.39
CA SER A 89 5.08 2.90 15.11
C SER A 89 5.90 3.41 16.31
N LEU A 90 5.55 4.57 16.85
CA LEU A 90 6.23 5.16 18.01
C LEU A 90 6.09 4.29 19.26
N ALA A 91 4.93 3.68 19.49
CA ALA A 91 4.72 2.80 20.64
C ALA A 91 5.57 1.52 20.55
N VAL A 92 5.60 0.87 19.38
CA VAL A 92 6.45 -0.31 19.14
C VAL A 92 7.92 0.05 19.27
N ASN A 93 8.32 1.19 18.70
CA ASN A 93 9.68 1.69 18.76
C ASN A 93 10.12 1.96 20.20
N SER A 94 9.28 2.65 20.99
CA SER A 94 9.56 2.98 22.38
C SER A 94 9.74 1.74 23.25
N ASP A 95 8.85 0.75 23.12
CA ASP A 95 8.94 -0.49 23.89
C ASP A 95 10.17 -1.32 23.47
N THR A 96 10.46 -1.36 22.16
CA THR A 96 11.67 -2.05 21.65
C THR A 96 12.95 -1.39 22.17
N ARG A 97 13.00 -0.06 22.22
CA ARG A 97 14.16 0.68 22.73
C ARG A 97 14.37 0.45 24.23
N LYS A 98 13.31 0.43 25.03
CA LYS A 98 13.40 0.12 26.47
C LYS A 98 13.97 -1.28 26.69
N TYR A 99 13.46 -2.27 25.95
CA TYR A 99 13.99 -3.63 26.01
C TYR A 99 15.48 -3.69 25.63
N ILE A 100 15.89 -2.96 24.58
CA ILE A 100 17.31 -2.90 24.18
C ILE A 100 18.17 -2.29 25.29
N GLN A 101 17.71 -1.26 25.99
CA GLN A 101 18.46 -0.63 27.09
C GLN A 101 18.67 -1.56 28.30
N GLU A 102 17.80 -2.55 28.49
CA GLU A 102 17.91 -3.53 29.58
C GLU A 102 18.83 -4.73 29.23
N LEU A 103 19.31 -4.83 27.98
CA LEU A 103 20.17 -5.93 27.56
C LEU A 103 21.58 -5.84 28.17
N PRO A 104 22.21 -6.99 28.49
CA PRO A 104 23.56 -7.01 29.01
C PRO A 104 24.56 -6.46 27.98
N LEU A 105 25.64 -5.83 28.45
CA LEU A 105 26.70 -5.28 27.59
C LEU A 105 27.27 -6.29 26.58
N SER A 106 27.31 -7.57 26.96
CA SER A 106 27.73 -8.68 26.08
C SER A 106 26.90 -8.79 24.80
N TYR A 107 25.64 -8.36 24.81
CA TYR A 107 24.78 -8.34 23.63
C TYR A 107 25.28 -7.38 22.55
N PHE A 108 25.97 -6.30 22.95
CA PHE A 108 26.42 -5.23 22.04
C PHE A 108 27.82 -5.46 21.49
N ASN A 109 28.56 -6.43 22.02
CA ASN A 109 29.87 -6.79 21.48
C ASN A 109 29.75 -7.18 20.00
N ASN A 110 30.57 -6.58 19.15
CA ASN A 110 30.61 -6.79 17.70
C ASN A 110 29.32 -6.42 16.94
N LYS A 111 28.46 -5.54 17.49
CA LYS A 111 27.28 -5.01 16.78
C LYS A 111 27.43 -3.53 16.49
N ASP A 112 27.01 -3.12 15.30
CA ASP A 112 26.87 -1.72 14.94
C ASP A 112 25.60 -1.14 15.59
N LEU A 113 25.81 -0.25 16.57
CA LEU A 113 24.76 0.44 17.31
C LEU A 113 23.90 1.34 16.40
N LEU A 114 24.52 1.98 15.41
CA LEU A 114 23.82 2.84 14.45
C LEU A 114 22.93 2.00 13.55
N TYR A 115 23.45 0.87 13.06
CA TYR A 115 22.66 -0.08 12.29
C TYR A 115 21.46 -0.62 13.09
N LEU A 116 21.69 -1.01 14.35
CA LEU A 116 20.61 -1.51 15.22
C LEU A 116 19.53 -0.45 15.43
N SER A 117 19.90 0.80 15.71
CA SER A 117 18.93 1.89 15.89
C SER A 117 18.12 2.14 14.61
N ASN A 118 18.79 2.24 13.46
CA ASN A 118 18.13 2.43 12.16
C ASN A 118 17.14 1.31 11.86
N ARG A 119 17.50 0.08 12.22
CA ARG A 119 16.63 -1.08 12.00
C ARG A 119 15.40 -1.07 12.91
N VAL A 120 15.57 -0.68 14.17
CA VAL A 120 14.43 -0.50 15.10
C VAL A 120 13.47 0.57 14.59
N ASP A 121 13.99 1.69 14.06
CA ASP A 121 13.16 2.76 13.48
C ASP A 121 12.42 2.30 12.22
N ALA A 122 13.15 1.74 11.25
CA ALA A 122 12.59 1.29 9.98
C ALA A 122 11.59 0.15 10.16
N ASP A 123 11.95 -0.90 10.90
CA ASP A 123 11.12 -2.09 11.06
C ASP A 123 9.84 -1.76 11.83
N SER A 124 9.88 -0.87 12.84
CA SER A 124 8.69 -0.42 13.57
C SER A 124 7.70 0.32 12.66
N GLY A 125 8.20 1.20 11.80
CA GLY A 125 7.38 1.93 10.83
C GLY A 125 6.75 1.03 9.78
N VAL A 126 7.53 0.10 9.22
CA VAL A 126 7.04 -0.89 8.24
C VAL A 126 5.99 -1.81 8.88
N LEU A 127 6.19 -2.21 10.13
CA LEU A 127 5.27 -3.08 10.85
C LEU A 127 3.91 -2.41 11.08
N ALA A 128 3.93 -1.16 11.58
CA ALA A 128 2.72 -0.39 11.84
C ALA A 128 1.94 -0.08 10.55
N SER A 129 2.63 0.42 9.52
CA SER A 129 2.01 0.78 8.24
C SER A 129 1.41 -0.44 7.53
N ASN A 130 2.11 -1.57 7.46
CA ASN A 130 1.58 -2.79 6.84
C ASN A 130 0.38 -3.35 7.60
N ALA A 131 0.40 -3.32 8.93
CA ALA A 131 -0.71 -3.83 9.73
C ALA A 131 -1.98 -2.99 9.51
N VAL A 132 -1.87 -1.66 9.54
CA VAL A 132 -2.99 -0.75 9.29
C VAL A 132 -3.47 -0.88 7.84
N PHE A 133 -2.56 -0.93 6.87
CA PHE A 133 -2.89 -1.11 5.44
C PHE A 133 -3.70 -2.38 5.21
N LEU A 134 -3.23 -3.52 5.72
CA LEU A 134 -3.92 -4.79 5.54
C LEU A 134 -5.29 -4.81 6.22
N LEU A 135 -5.46 -4.19 7.39
CA LEU A 135 -6.76 -4.03 8.04
C LEU A 135 -7.69 -3.18 7.18
N GLN A 136 -7.21 -2.02 6.71
CA GLN A 136 -7.96 -1.10 5.85
C GLN A 136 -8.41 -1.79 4.56
N THR A 137 -7.45 -2.30 3.78
CA THR A 137 -7.71 -2.88 2.46
C THR A 137 -8.61 -4.11 2.56
N SER A 138 -8.37 -5.00 3.54
CA SER A 138 -9.22 -6.19 3.71
C SER A 138 -10.66 -5.80 4.05
N TRP A 139 -10.86 -4.82 4.93
CA TRP A 139 -12.20 -4.34 5.30
C TRP A 139 -12.90 -3.66 4.11
N THR A 140 -12.25 -2.68 3.48
CA THR A 140 -12.85 -1.91 2.38
C THR A 140 -13.19 -2.80 1.19
N VAL A 141 -12.29 -3.70 0.79
CA VAL A 141 -12.56 -4.65 -0.29
C VAL A 141 -13.73 -5.56 0.07
N ALA A 142 -13.76 -6.14 1.28
CA ALA A 142 -14.85 -7.01 1.71
C ALA A 142 -16.21 -6.26 1.76
N ALA A 143 -16.23 -5.04 2.29
CA ALA A 143 -17.44 -4.22 2.38
C ALA A 143 -17.99 -3.86 0.98
N ILE A 144 -17.15 -3.33 0.09
CA ILE A 144 -17.59 -2.93 -1.26
C ILE A 144 -17.96 -4.14 -2.10
N PHE A 145 -17.18 -5.23 -2.01
CA PHE A 145 -17.46 -6.46 -2.74
C PHE A 145 -18.79 -7.08 -2.30
N SER A 146 -19.03 -7.19 -0.99
CA SER A 146 -20.29 -7.75 -0.46
C SER A 146 -21.51 -6.90 -0.83
N LEU A 147 -21.44 -5.58 -0.69
CA LEU A 147 -22.52 -4.67 -1.10
C LEU A 147 -22.79 -4.74 -2.61
N SER A 148 -21.74 -4.71 -3.43
CA SER A 148 -21.85 -4.85 -4.90
C SER A 148 -22.47 -6.18 -5.30
N LEU A 149 -22.04 -7.28 -4.68
CA LEU A 149 -22.56 -8.61 -4.97
C LEU A 149 -24.05 -8.72 -4.61
N LEU A 150 -24.45 -8.23 -3.44
CA LEU A 150 -25.86 -8.20 -3.02
C LEU A 150 -26.72 -7.38 -3.97
N TYR A 151 -26.22 -6.24 -4.44
CA TYR A 151 -26.93 -5.40 -5.41
C TYR A 151 -27.09 -6.10 -6.77
N ILE A 152 -26.02 -6.69 -7.32
CA ILE A 152 -26.05 -7.37 -8.62
C ILE A 152 -27.01 -8.58 -8.58
N ILE A 153 -27.02 -9.36 -7.50
CA ILE A 153 -27.96 -10.48 -7.33
C ILE A 153 -29.41 -10.01 -7.43
N ARG A 154 -29.73 -8.83 -6.90
CA ARG A 154 -31.10 -8.27 -6.91
C ARG A 154 -31.49 -7.70 -8.26
N VAL A 155 -30.58 -7.06 -8.98
CA VAL A 155 -30.88 -6.40 -10.26
C VAL A 155 -30.83 -7.40 -11.41
N GLN A 156 -29.74 -8.15 -11.55
CA GLN A 156 -29.55 -9.06 -12.67
C GLN A 156 -28.59 -10.20 -12.29
N PRO A 157 -29.11 -11.38 -11.87
CA PRO A 157 -28.27 -12.47 -11.35
C PRO A 157 -27.35 -13.09 -12.40
N VAL A 158 -27.63 -12.92 -13.69
CA VAL A 158 -26.77 -13.40 -14.79
C VAL A 158 -25.38 -12.74 -14.76
N LEU A 159 -25.29 -11.47 -14.36
CA LEU A 159 -24.00 -10.77 -14.20
C LEU A 159 -23.11 -11.43 -13.15
N VAL A 160 -23.69 -12.04 -12.11
CA VAL A 160 -22.91 -12.76 -11.08
C VAL A 160 -22.14 -13.93 -11.70
N VAL A 161 -22.75 -14.66 -12.62
CA VAL A 161 -22.10 -15.79 -13.32
C VAL A 161 -20.94 -15.29 -14.17
N ILE A 162 -21.11 -14.17 -14.87
CA ILE A 162 -20.04 -13.56 -15.69
C ILE A 162 -18.87 -13.13 -14.80
N VAL A 163 -19.14 -12.44 -13.70
CA VAL A 163 -18.10 -12.02 -12.74
C VAL A 163 -17.39 -13.22 -12.12
N ALA A 164 -18.12 -14.28 -11.78
CA ALA A 164 -17.54 -15.52 -11.28
C ALA A 164 -16.61 -16.19 -12.30
N LEU A 165 -17.02 -16.26 -13.58
CA LEU A 165 -16.18 -16.79 -14.67
C LEU A 165 -14.91 -15.96 -14.86
N MET A 166 -15.00 -14.62 -14.81
CA MET A 166 -13.84 -13.73 -14.87
C MET A 166 -12.88 -13.96 -13.69
N LEU A 167 -13.42 -14.19 -12.49
CA LEU A 167 -12.62 -14.46 -11.30
C LEU A 167 -11.90 -15.81 -11.40
N VAL A 168 -12.56 -16.85 -11.93
CA VAL A 168 -11.92 -18.15 -12.19
C VAL A 168 -10.79 -17.99 -13.23
N PHE A 169 -11.04 -17.26 -14.31
CA PHE A 169 -10.01 -16.97 -15.33
C PHE A 169 -8.80 -16.23 -14.73
N TYR A 170 -9.05 -15.22 -13.88
CA TYR A 170 -8.00 -14.52 -13.15
C TYR A 170 -7.18 -15.45 -12.25
N LEU A 171 -7.83 -16.35 -11.50
CA LEU A 171 -7.13 -17.30 -10.64
C LEU A 171 -6.28 -18.29 -11.44
N VAL A 172 -6.80 -18.83 -12.54
CA VAL A 172 -6.06 -19.75 -13.42
C VAL A 172 -4.80 -19.09 -13.97
N THR A 173 -4.93 -17.88 -14.53
CA THR A 173 -3.79 -17.12 -15.06
C THR A 173 -2.77 -16.81 -13.95
N PHE A 174 -3.23 -16.42 -12.76
CA PHE A 174 -2.36 -16.22 -11.60
C PHE A 174 -1.58 -17.49 -11.22
N PHE A 175 -2.22 -18.66 -11.14
CA PHE A 175 -1.55 -19.90 -10.77
C PHE A 175 -0.51 -20.37 -11.79
N ILE A 176 -0.74 -20.11 -13.07
CA ILE A 176 0.21 -20.39 -14.15
C ILE A 176 1.41 -19.43 -14.06
N MET A 177 1.16 -18.14 -13.84
CA MET A 177 2.20 -17.10 -13.91
C MET A 177 2.97 -16.90 -12.60
N ARG A 178 2.44 -17.30 -11.44
CA ARG A 178 3.05 -17.02 -10.12
C ARG A 178 4.51 -17.44 -10.00
N LYS A 179 4.90 -18.59 -10.56
CA LYS A 179 6.28 -19.08 -10.50
C LYS A 179 7.22 -18.20 -11.32
N LYS A 180 6.81 -17.82 -12.53
CA LYS A 180 7.57 -16.93 -13.41
C LYS A 180 7.71 -15.54 -12.77
N MET A 181 6.60 -14.98 -12.27
CA MET A 181 6.61 -13.69 -11.57
C MET A 181 7.54 -13.72 -10.35
N TYR A 182 7.53 -14.79 -9.56
CA TYR A 182 8.44 -14.94 -8.44
C TYR A 182 9.91 -14.99 -8.87
N ALA A 183 10.24 -15.79 -9.89
CA ALA A 183 11.61 -15.92 -10.40
C ALA A 183 12.15 -14.59 -10.94
N HIS A 184 11.38 -13.89 -11.78
CA HIS A 184 11.76 -12.57 -12.30
C HIS A 184 11.84 -11.53 -11.17
N GLY A 185 10.90 -11.53 -10.24
CA GLY A 185 10.93 -10.63 -9.08
C GLY A 185 12.11 -10.89 -8.14
N TYR A 186 12.52 -12.14 -7.97
CA TYR A 186 13.73 -12.50 -7.21
C TYR A 186 14.98 -11.99 -7.92
N ARG A 187 15.13 -12.28 -9.20
CA ARG A 187 16.28 -11.83 -10.00
C ARG A 187 16.37 -10.31 -10.08
N HIS A 188 15.24 -9.63 -10.21
CA HIS A 188 15.15 -8.18 -10.17
C HIS A 188 15.67 -7.62 -8.83
N ARG A 189 15.28 -8.22 -7.70
CA ARG A 189 15.79 -7.84 -6.37
C ARG A 189 17.30 -8.09 -6.24
N GLU A 190 17.81 -9.18 -6.79
CA GLU A 190 19.25 -9.49 -6.75
C GLU A 190 20.07 -8.47 -7.54
N VAL A 191 19.65 -8.14 -8.77
CA VAL A 191 20.29 -7.12 -9.60
C VAL A 191 20.21 -5.75 -8.92
N HIS A 192 19.06 -5.39 -8.36
CA HIS A 192 18.91 -4.16 -7.59
C HIS A 192 19.86 -4.11 -6.40
N SER A 193 19.98 -5.20 -5.63
CA SER A 193 20.88 -5.25 -4.48
C SER A 193 22.34 -5.04 -4.89
N LYS A 194 22.78 -5.67 -5.99
CA LYS A 194 24.15 -5.50 -6.52
C LYS A 194 24.39 -4.06 -6.97
N LEU A 195 23.46 -3.49 -7.74
CA LEU A 195 23.54 -2.10 -8.20
C LEU A 195 23.64 -1.11 -7.03
N TYR A 196 22.76 -1.27 -6.02
CA TYR A 196 22.79 -0.40 -4.85
C TYR A 196 24.07 -0.54 -4.04
N SER A 197 24.62 -1.75 -3.88
CA SER A 197 25.92 -1.96 -3.22
C SER A 197 27.03 -1.19 -3.93
N THR A 198 27.12 -1.31 -5.26
CA THR A 198 28.14 -0.61 -6.06
C THR A 198 27.98 0.91 -5.99
N LEU A 199 26.75 1.42 -6.01
CA LEU A 199 26.49 2.86 -5.85
C LEU A 199 26.86 3.35 -4.45
N SER A 200 26.53 2.60 -3.41
CA SER A 200 26.91 2.92 -2.04
C SER A 200 28.44 2.93 -1.86
N GLU A 201 29.16 1.98 -2.46
CA GLU A 201 30.63 1.97 -2.47
C GLU A 201 31.21 3.20 -3.18
N GLN A 202 30.63 3.63 -4.31
CA GLN A 202 31.07 4.83 -5.03
C GLN A 202 30.89 6.10 -4.18
N ILE A 203 29.78 6.20 -3.46
CA ILE A 203 29.54 7.31 -2.53
C ILE A 203 30.55 7.27 -1.39
N LEU A 204 30.81 6.09 -0.82
CA LEU A 204 31.74 5.94 0.29
C LEU A 204 33.19 6.29 -0.11
N HIS A 205 33.59 5.94 -1.34
CA HIS A 205 34.92 6.22 -1.89
C HIS A 205 34.95 7.45 -2.82
N TYR A 206 34.00 8.38 -2.69
CA TYR A 206 33.88 9.51 -3.62
C TYR A 206 35.18 10.32 -3.73
N MET A 207 35.92 10.51 -2.63
CA MET A 207 37.19 11.23 -2.63
C MET A 207 38.23 10.57 -3.53
N ILE A 208 38.36 9.25 -3.48
CA ILE A 208 39.29 8.49 -4.34
C ILE A 208 38.87 8.66 -5.80
N ILE A 209 37.58 8.54 -6.10
CA ILE A 209 37.06 8.72 -7.46
C ILE A 209 37.38 10.12 -7.98
N LYS A 210 37.25 11.16 -7.15
CA LYS A 210 37.60 12.55 -7.51
C LYS A 210 39.10 12.74 -7.70
N MET A 211 39.91 12.24 -6.77
CA MET A 211 41.37 12.41 -6.77
C MET A 211 42.02 11.76 -7.99
N PHE A 212 41.52 10.59 -8.41
CA PHE A 212 42.05 9.83 -9.55
C PHE A 212 41.26 10.05 -10.85
N ASN A 213 40.30 10.99 -10.88
CA ASN A 213 39.46 11.29 -12.04
C ASN A 213 38.76 10.05 -12.66
N LEU A 214 38.28 9.13 -11.81
CA LEU A 214 37.76 7.81 -12.23
C LEU A 214 36.29 7.83 -12.67
N TYR A 215 35.69 9.01 -12.88
CA TYR A 215 34.26 9.15 -13.20
C TYR A 215 33.83 8.33 -14.42
N ASN A 216 34.67 8.29 -15.47
CA ASN A 216 34.38 7.56 -16.71
C ASN A 216 34.42 6.03 -16.51
N VAL A 217 35.24 5.54 -15.58
CA VAL A 217 35.38 4.10 -15.30
C VAL A 217 34.15 3.61 -14.54
N PHE A 218 33.77 4.31 -13.47
CA PHE A 218 32.60 3.95 -12.67
C PHE A 218 31.27 4.26 -13.37
N GLY A 219 31.23 5.31 -14.19
CA GLY A 219 30.08 5.60 -15.06
C GLY A 219 29.82 4.47 -16.05
N LYS A 220 30.85 3.90 -16.68
CA LYS A 220 30.72 2.74 -17.58
C LYS A 220 30.35 1.45 -16.82
N LEU A 221 30.87 1.23 -15.62
CA LEU A 221 30.53 0.06 -14.79
C LEU A 221 29.04 0.03 -14.41
N ASN A 222 28.46 1.20 -14.08
CA ASN A 222 27.03 1.32 -13.79
C ASN A 222 26.19 0.94 -15.03
N PHE A 223 26.58 1.38 -16.22
CA PHE A 223 25.90 1.02 -17.47
C PHE A 223 26.10 -0.45 -17.88
N HIS A 224 27.28 -1.02 -17.68
CA HIS A 224 27.55 -2.41 -18.07
C HIS A 224 26.83 -3.42 -17.16
N SER A 225 26.75 -3.13 -15.85
CA SER A 225 25.94 -3.94 -14.92
C SER A 225 24.43 -3.85 -15.19
N LEU A 226 23.95 -2.70 -15.69
CA LEU A 226 22.57 -2.56 -16.19
C LEU A 226 22.36 -3.31 -17.52
N ALA A 227 23.26 -3.13 -18.49
CA ALA A 227 23.10 -3.63 -19.86
C ALA A 227 23.23 -5.17 -19.96
N ILE A 228 24.21 -5.77 -19.29
CA ILE A 228 24.36 -7.24 -19.26
C ILE A 228 23.13 -7.89 -18.63
N ASN A 229 22.56 -7.29 -17.58
CA ASN A 229 21.40 -7.86 -16.90
C ASN A 229 20.08 -7.60 -17.61
N PHE A 230 19.95 -6.52 -18.39
CA PHE A 230 18.80 -6.28 -19.27
C PHE A 230 18.79 -7.19 -20.51
N LEU A 231 19.98 -7.49 -21.08
CA LEU A 231 20.10 -8.39 -22.23
C LEU A 231 19.81 -9.86 -21.89
N ILE A 232 19.92 -10.26 -20.62
CA ILE A 232 19.51 -11.59 -20.14
C ILE A 232 17.99 -11.62 -19.79
N VAL A 233 17.32 -10.46 -19.82
CA VAL A 233 15.89 -10.31 -19.50
C VAL A 233 15.00 -10.33 -20.76
N ALA A 234 15.58 -10.17 -21.96
CA ALA A 234 14.90 -10.36 -23.25
C ALA A 234 15.02 -11.82 -23.72
#